data_AF-A0A840A6X4-F1
#
_entry.id   AF-A0A840A6X4-F1
#
_cell.length_a   1.000
_cell.length_b   1.000
_cell.length_c   1.000
_cell.angle_alpha   90.00
_cell.angle_beta   90.00
_cell.angle_gamma   90.00
#
_symmetry.space_group_name_H-M   'P 1'
#
loop_
_entity.id
_entity.type
_entity.pdbx_description
1 polymer ?
#
loop_
_entity_poly.entity_id
_entity_poly.type
_entity_poly.pdbx_seq_one_letter_code
_entity_poly.pdbx_strand_id
1 'polypeptide(L)'
;MTLIDSRRIGVLAGFDAKTKARIEDATVSLTVSGPGHFGRATLPLEPMRIEGATTYGGYVSLRDPGRHGLTFRVARAGPQHDPARAVFSYEQAR
;
A
#
# COMPACT_ATOMS: atom_id res chain seq x y z
N MET A 1 20.60 -16.19 15.28
CA MET A 1 20.54 -16.47 13.83
C MET A 1 19.11 -16.19 13.39
N THR A 2 18.84 -14.99 12.90
CA THR A 2 17.49 -14.57 12.47
C THR A 2 17.58 -14.22 10.99
N LEU A 3 17.07 -15.09 10.12
CA LEU A 3 16.87 -14.77 8.72
C LEU A 3 15.65 -13.84 8.61
N ILE A 4 15.90 -12.56 8.39
CA ILE A 4 14.89 -11.65 7.84
C ILE A 4 14.94 -11.85 6.32
N ASP A 5 14.07 -12.70 5.80
CA ASP A 5 13.88 -12.83 4.36
C ASP A 5 13.32 -11.50 3.81
N SER A 6 14.21 -10.77 3.16
CA SER A 6 13.92 -9.56 2.42
C SER A 6 13.38 -9.97 1.05
N ARG A 7 12.43 -9.22 0.47
CA ARG A 7 12.75 -8.75 -0.90
C ARG A 7 12.05 -7.54 -1.49
N ARG A 8 10.91 -6.99 -1.05
CA ARG A 8 10.41 -5.72 -1.65
C ARG A 8 9.62 -4.84 -0.66
N ILE A 9 10.04 -3.58 -0.56
CA ILE A 9 9.32 -2.52 0.14
C ILE A 9 8.54 -1.73 -0.91
N GLY A 10 7.21 -1.70 -0.80
CA GLY A 10 6.36 -0.80 -1.58
C GLY A 10 6.07 0.46 -0.76
N VAL A 11 6.30 1.64 -1.33
CA VAL A 11 5.96 2.92 -0.72
C VAL A 11 4.88 3.61 -1.54
N LEU A 12 3.86 4.15 -0.86
CA LEU A 12 2.84 5.00 -1.49
C LEU A 12 2.98 6.44 -1.02
N ALA A 13 2.99 7.38 -1.97
CA ALA A 13 2.91 8.81 -1.73
C ALA A 13 1.64 9.37 -2.39
N GLY A 14 0.82 10.09 -1.62
CA GLY A 14 -0.38 10.77 -2.11
C GLY A 14 -0.19 12.27 -2.22
N PHE A 15 -0.77 12.89 -3.24
CA PHE A 15 -0.75 14.34 -3.44
C PHE A 15 -2.15 14.86 -3.77
N ASP A 16 -2.51 16.01 -3.21
CA ASP A 16 -3.74 16.71 -3.55
C ASP A 16 -3.67 17.21 -4.99
N ALA A 17 -4.68 16.86 -5.81
CA ALA A 17 -4.65 17.17 -7.23
C ALA A 17 -4.69 18.69 -7.52
N LYS A 18 -5.34 19.47 -6.65
CA LYS A 18 -5.54 20.92 -6.80
C LYS A 18 -4.34 21.70 -6.26
N THR A 19 -3.92 21.41 -5.05
CA THR A 19 -2.86 22.19 -4.37
C THR A 19 -1.46 21.63 -4.60
N LYS A 20 -1.35 20.40 -5.11
CA LYS A 20 -0.10 19.62 -5.21
C LYS A 20 0.57 19.34 -3.86
N ALA A 21 -0.09 19.67 -2.75
CA ALA A 21 0.41 19.38 -1.42
C ALA A 21 0.45 17.86 -1.20
N ARG A 22 1.47 17.38 -0.48
CA ARG A 22 1.53 15.99 -0.04
C ARG A 22 0.40 15.72 0.95
N ILE A 23 -0.18 14.53 0.86
CA ILE A 23 -1.20 14.05 1.79
C ILE A 23 -0.52 13.32 2.94
N GLU A 24 -0.51 13.95 4.12
CA GLU A 24 0.18 13.44 5.31
C GLU A 24 -0.77 12.92 6.40
N ASP A 25 -2.07 13.12 6.21
CA ASP A 25 -3.15 12.89 7.18
C ASP A 25 -4.14 11.81 6.70
N ALA A 26 -3.69 10.86 5.88
CA ALA A 26 -4.53 9.80 5.34
C ALA A 26 -4.47 8.51 6.14
N THR A 27 -5.60 7.83 6.22
CA THR A 27 -5.69 6.41 6.53
C THR A 27 -5.57 5.63 5.24
N VAL A 28 -4.57 4.76 5.15
CA VAL A 28 -4.32 3.94 3.97
C VAL A 28 -4.48 2.47 4.30
N SER A 29 -5.18 1.73 3.44
CA SER A 29 -5.23 0.26 3.49
C SER A 29 -4.88 -0.35 2.15
N LEU A 30 -4.29 -1.54 2.19
CA LEU A 30 -3.93 -2.35 1.02
C LEU A 30 -4.78 -3.62 1.01
N THR A 31 -5.50 -3.84 -0.09
CA THR A 31 -6.04 -5.15 -0.44
C THR A 31 -5.07 -5.86 -1.37
N VAL A 32 -4.71 -7.11 -1.04
CA VAL A 32 -3.99 -8.01 -1.94
C VAL A 32 -4.92 -9.10 -2.46
N SER A 33 -4.79 -9.42 -3.75
CA SER A 33 -5.44 -10.56 -4.40
C SER A 33 -4.45 -11.32 -5.26
N GLY A 34 -4.67 -12.61 -5.48
CA GLY A 34 -3.79 -13.44 -6.30
C GLY A 34 -3.42 -14.77 -5.65
N PRO A 35 -2.42 -15.48 -6.18
CA PRO A 35 -1.93 -16.74 -5.64
C PRO A 35 -1.63 -16.66 -4.14
N GLY A 36 -2.04 -17.67 -3.37
CA GLY A 36 -1.83 -17.70 -1.91
C GLY A 36 -2.72 -16.78 -1.09
N HIS A 37 -3.52 -15.94 -1.73
CA HIS A 37 -4.51 -15.06 -1.11
C HIS A 37 -5.92 -15.50 -1.53
N PHE A 38 -6.36 -16.65 -1.00
CA PHE A 38 -7.73 -17.15 -1.16
C PHE A 38 -8.68 -16.30 -0.31
N GLY A 39 -9.04 -15.12 -0.83
CA GLY A 39 -9.86 -14.12 -0.14
C GLY A 39 -9.30 -12.71 -0.31
N ARG A 40 -10.02 -11.71 0.21
CA ARG A 40 -9.61 -10.30 0.15
C ARG A 40 -8.80 -9.94 1.39
N ALA A 41 -7.49 -10.23 1.39
CA ALA A 41 -6.61 -9.83 2.48
C ALA A 41 -6.48 -8.31 2.48
N THR A 42 -7.05 -7.63 3.48
CA THR A 42 -6.94 -6.17 3.65
C THR A 42 -6.13 -5.88 4.90
N LEU A 43 -5.04 -5.13 4.75
CA LEU A 43 -4.20 -4.69 5.86
C LEU A 43 -4.14 -3.16 5.93
N PRO A 44 -4.13 -2.56 7.13
CA PRO A 44 -3.80 -1.15 7.29
C PRO A 44 -2.32 -0.94 6.93
N LEU A 45 -2.01 0.23 6.36
CA LEU A 45 -0.62 0.68 6.19
C LEU A 45 -0.32 1.74 7.24
N GLU A 46 0.91 1.73 7.74
CA GLU A 46 1.39 2.66 8.74
C GLU A 46 2.07 3.86 8.06
N PRO A 47 1.89 5.07 8.60
CA PRO A 47 2.67 6.23 8.17
C PRO A 47 4.14 6.05 8.57
N MET A 48 5.05 6.25 7.61
CA MET A 48 6.50 6.17 7.77
C MET A 48 7.13 7.45 7.23
N ARG A 49 8.16 7.97 7.91
CA ARG A 49 8.95 9.11 7.41
C ARG A 49 10.16 8.62 6.64
N ILE A 50 10.25 8.99 5.36
CA ILE A 50 11.40 8.76 4.49
C ILE A 50 11.82 10.11 3.92
N GLU A 51 13.08 10.50 4.12
CA GLU A 51 13.62 11.80 3.68
C GLU A 51 12.76 13.01 4.10
N GLY A 52 12.21 12.97 5.32
CA GLY A 52 11.35 14.03 5.86
C GLY A 52 9.91 14.03 5.34
N ALA A 53 9.58 13.15 4.39
CA ALA A 53 8.24 13.06 3.82
C ALA A 53 7.44 11.87 4.38
N THR A 54 6.14 12.09 4.62
CA THR A 54 5.22 11.00 4.97
C THR A 54 4.99 10.08 3.76
N THR A 55 5.16 8.79 4.00
CA THR A 55 4.86 7.66 3.13
C THR A 55 4.01 6.66 3.90
N TYR A 56 3.32 5.75 3.21
CA TYR A 56 2.54 4.70 3.87
C TYR A 56 3.07 3.33 3.47
N GLY A 57 3.37 2.48 4.44
CA GLY A 57 4.03 1.19 4.24
C GLY A 57 3.49 0.09 5.16
N GLY A 58 3.74 -1.15 4.76
CA GLY A 58 3.35 -2.34 5.51
C GLY A 58 3.95 -3.59 4.86
N TYR A 59 4.08 -4.66 5.65
CA TYR A 59 4.65 -5.92 5.17
C TYR A 59 3.54 -6.87 4.75
N VAL A 60 3.67 -7.43 3.54
CA VAL A 60 2.80 -8.50 3.05
C VAL A 60 3.65 -9.63 2.46
N SER A 61 3.28 -10.87 2.80
CA SER A 61 3.91 -12.05 2.22
C SER A 61 3.25 -12.41 0.89
N LEU A 62 4.03 -12.35 -0.19
CA LEU A 62 3.64 -12.78 -1.55
C LEU A 62 4.45 -14.03 -1.90
N ARG A 63 4.17 -15.15 -1.22
CA ARG A 63 5.01 -16.36 -1.31
C ARG A 63 4.82 -17.13 -2.60
N ASP A 64 3.61 -17.08 -3.15
CA ASP A 64 3.26 -17.86 -4.33
C ASP A 64 3.61 -17.07 -5.61
N PRO A 65 4.33 -17.69 -6.56
CA PRO A 65 4.61 -17.08 -7.85
C PRO A 65 3.34 -16.74 -8.61
N GLY A 66 3.43 -15.70 -9.46
CA GLY A 66 2.36 -15.25 -10.32
C GLY A 66 1.94 -13.81 -10.07
N ARG A 67 0.85 -13.41 -10.73
CA ARG A 67 0.35 -12.04 -10.70
C ARG A 67 -0.47 -11.75 -9.44
N HIS A 68 -0.03 -10.76 -8.68
CA HIS A 68 -0.73 -10.21 -7.52
C HIS A 68 -1.38 -8.87 -7.86
N GLY A 69 -2.65 -8.71 -7.50
CA GLY A 69 -3.36 -7.44 -7.55
C GLY A 69 -3.17 -6.68 -6.24
N LEU A 70 -2.81 -5.41 -6.32
CA LEU A 70 -2.61 -4.52 -5.17
C LEU A 70 -3.58 -3.35 -5.28
N THR A 71 -4.56 -3.25 -4.39
CA THR A 71 -5.50 -2.13 -4.35
C THR A 71 -5.32 -1.33 -3.08
N PHE A 72 -4.85 -0.09 -3.21
CA PHE A 72 -4.73 0.86 -2.12
C PHE A 72 -6.02 1.67 -2.01
N ARG A 73 -6.55 1.80 -0.80
CA ARG A 73 -7.62 2.74 -0.47
C ARG A 73 -7.02 3.84 0.41
N VAL A 74 -7.12 5.08 -0.04
CA VAL A 74 -6.59 6.26 0.64
C VAL A 74 -7.78 7.12 1.08
N ALA A 75 -8.00 7.23 2.38
CA ALA A 75 -9.07 8.03 2.96
C ALA A 75 -8.49 9.16 3.81
N ARG A 76 -8.99 10.39 3.64
CA ARG A 76 -8.72 11.51 4.55
C ARG A 76 -9.90 11.69 5.50
N ALA A 77 -9.64 12.25 6.67
CA ALA A 77 -10.71 12.62 7.60
C ALA A 77 -11.61 13.72 7.00
N GLY A 78 -12.90 13.69 7.34
CA GLY A 78 -13.88 14.69 6.91
C GLY A 78 -14.82 14.21 5.80
N PRO A 79 -16.02 14.80 5.70
CA PRO A 79 -17.10 14.32 4.84
C PRO A 79 -16.90 14.64 3.34
N GLN A 80 -15.95 15.50 2.97
CA GLN A 80 -15.74 15.93 1.58
C GLN A 80 -14.82 15.01 0.75
N HIS A 81 -14.29 13.92 1.31
CA HIS A 81 -13.26 13.13 0.65
C HIS A 81 -13.73 11.70 0.38
N ASP A 82 -14.21 11.48 -0.84
CA ASP A 82 -14.34 10.11 -1.35
C ASP A 82 -12.96 9.43 -1.33
N PRO A 83 -12.85 8.21 -0.77
CA PRO A 83 -11.58 7.52 -0.71
C PRO A 83 -11.03 7.28 -2.11
N ALA A 84 -9.82 7.78 -2.36
CA ALA A 84 -9.13 7.49 -3.61
C ALA A 84 -8.73 6.01 -3.65
N ARG A 85 -8.74 5.43 -4.85
CA ARG A 85 -8.26 4.08 -5.11
C ARG A 85 -7.09 4.12 -6.08
N ALA A 86 -6.01 3.43 -5.74
CA ALA A 86 -4.90 3.17 -6.64
C ALA A 86 -4.75 1.66 -6.82
N VAL A 87 -4.76 1.20 -8.08
CA VAL A 87 -4.73 -0.23 -8.42
C VAL A 87 -3.45 -0.51 -9.19
N PHE A 88 -2.68 -1.48 -8.69
CA PHE A 88 -1.44 -1.93 -9.28
C PHE A 88 -1.47 -3.44 -9.48
N SER A 89 -0.55 -3.92 -10.31
CA SER A 89 -0.30 -5.33 -10.50
C SER A 89 1.19 -5.58 -10.36
N TYR A 90 1.52 -6.67 -9.69
CA TYR A 90 2.89 -7.05 -9.39
C TYR A 90 3.10 -8.52 -9.74
N GLU A 91 4.12 -8.80 -10.54
CA GLU A 91 4.49 -10.17 -10.92
C GLU A 91 5.54 -10.70 -9.95
N GLN A 92 5.19 -11.74 -9.20
CA GLN A 92 6.13 -12.46 -8.36
C GLN A 92 6.79 -13.58 -9.17
N ALA A 93 8.07 -13.40 -9.47
CA ALA A 93 8.88 -14.44 -10.09
C ALA A 93 9.13 -15.60 -9.11
N ARG A 94 9.47 -16.77 -9.67
CA ARG A 94 9.89 -17.96 -8.92
C ARG A 94 11.22 -17.73 -8.20
#